data_AF-A0A841IM59-F1
#
_entry.id   AF-A0A841IM59-F1
#
_cell.length_a   1.000
_cell.length_b   1.000
_cell.length_c   1.000
_cell.angle_alpha   90.00
_cell.angle_beta   90.00
_cell.angle_gamma   90.00
#
_symmetry.space_group_name_H-M   'P 1'
#
loop_
_entity.id
_entity.type
_entity.pdbx_description
1 polymer ?
#
loop_
_entity_poly.entity_id
_entity_poly.type
_entity_poly.pdbx_seq_one_letter_code
_entity_poly.pdbx_strand_id
1 'polypeptide(L)'
;MTNGPGEGLSAFPEGMIKDGSRIHEAAEYTRELNEWFTAARETLGTPWGKGDEFAEQMDKVLGPLEEGLRLYLDFLEQAQQDAADRTVQTAQNLGAAEDAGQDLASTLIPGEGPSSGGGRR
;
A
#
# COMPACT_ATOMS: atom_id res chain seq x y z
N MET A 1 28.73 -8.21 19.52
CA MET A 1 27.32 -7.89 19.80
C MET A 1 26.71 -7.50 18.48
N THR A 2 25.88 -8.37 17.91
CA THR A 2 25.24 -8.16 16.62
C THR A 2 23.99 -7.32 16.85
N ASN A 3 24.07 -6.04 16.52
CA ASN A 3 22.90 -5.15 16.53
C ASN A 3 21.93 -5.68 15.47
N GLY A 4 20.79 -6.21 15.91
CA GLY A 4 19.69 -6.53 15.03
C GLY A 4 19.00 -5.25 14.55
N PRO A 5 18.37 -5.26 13.36
CA PRO A 5 17.56 -4.12 12.93
C PRO A 5 16.42 -3.88 13.94
N GLY A 6 16.28 -2.64 14.43
CA GLY A 6 15.16 -2.21 15.28
C GLY A 6 15.48 -1.75 16.72
N GLU A 7 16.75 -1.67 17.14
CA GLU A 7 17.09 -1.20 18.51
C GLU A 7 17.24 0.33 18.66
N GLY A 8 16.85 1.10 17.65
CA GLY A 8 16.65 2.55 17.72
C GLY A 8 15.43 2.96 16.91
N LEU A 9 15.05 4.23 16.96
CA LEU A 9 14.11 4.90 16.04
C LEU A 9 14.67 4.96 14.60
N SER A 10 15.38 3.91 14.16
CA SER A 10 15.82 3.70 12.80
C SER A 10 14.62 3.17 12.05
N ALA A 11 14.05 3.99 11.20
CA ALA A 11 13.18 3.48 10.16
C ALA A 11 13.98 2.46 9.33
N PHE A 12 13.28 1.55 8.65
CA PHE A 12 13.87 0.71 7.61
C PHE A 12 13.18 1.03 6.28
N PRO A 13 13.52 2.17 5.65
CA PRO A 13 12.85 2.65 4.44
C PRO A 13 12.87 1.61 3.30
N GLU A 14 13.96 0.87 3.13
CA GLU A 14 14.08 -0.13 2.08
C GLU A 14 13.08 -1.28 2.27
N GLY A 15 12.86 -1.70 3.53
CA GLY A 15 11.85 -2.70 3.87
C GLY A 15 10.44 -2.20 3.59
N MET A 16 10.17 -0.95 3.92
CA MET A 16 8.87 -0.33 3.64
C MET A 16 8.61 -0.19 2.13
N ILE A 17 9.61 0.19 1.32
CA ILE A 17 9.49 0.21 -0.15
C ILE A 17 9.16 -1.18 -0.68
N LYS A 18 9.88 -2.21 -0.20
CA LYS A 18 9.66 -3.59 -0.60
C LYS A 18 8.27 -4.11 -0.19
N ASP A 19 7.80 -3.75 1.00
CA ASP A 19 6.46 -4.14 1.44
C ASP A 19 5.37 -3.37 0.67
N GLY A 20 5.60 -2.09 0.36
CA GLY A 20 4.76 -1.32 -0.54
C GLY A 20 4.62 -1.95 -1.93
N SER A 21 5.72 -2.42 -2.53
CA SER A 21 5.66 -3.09 -3.84
C SER A 21 4.86 -4.40 -3.80
N ARG A 22 4.98 -5.19 -2.72
CA ARG A 22 4.18 -6.41 -2.52
C ARG A 22 2.70 -6.11 -2.35
N ILE A 23 2.36 -4.99 -1.69
CA ILE A 23 0.96 -4.58 -1.55
C ILE A 23 0.40 -4.14 -2.91
N HIS A 24 1.19 -3.47 -3.76
CA HIS A 24 0.79 -3.21 -5.16
C HIS A 24 0.55 -4.50 -5.93
N GLU A 25 1.43 -5.50 -5.84
CA GLU A 25 1.21 -6.81 -6.48
C GLU A 25 -0.09 -7.46 -6.03
N ALA A 26 -0.44 -7.34 -4.74
CA ALA A 26 -1.71 -7.83 -4.21
C ALA A 26 -2.91 -7.06 -4.78
N ALA A 27 -2.79 -5.74 -4.96
CA ALA A 27 -3.83 -4.92 -5.60
C ALA A 27 -4.07 -5.34 -7.05
N GLU A 28 -2.99 -5.51 -7.82
CA GLU A 28 -3.07 -5.97 -9.21
C GLU A 28 -3.73 -7.35 -9.32
N TYR A 29 -3.36 -8.27 -8.43
CA TYR A 29 -4.00 -9.59 -8.38
C TYR A 29 -5.50 -9.51 -8.04
N THR A 30 -5.90 -8.62 -7.12
CA THR A 30 -7.32 -8.40 -6.80
C THR A 30 -8.09 -7.86 -8.00
N ARG A 31 -7.50 -6.92 -8.75
CA ARG A 31 -8.06 -6.38 -9.99
C ARG A 31 -8.26 -7.48 -11.03
N GLU A 32 -7.22 -8.27 -11.30
CA GLU A 32 -7.27 -9.40 -12.23
C GLU A 32 -8.34 -10.43 -11.85
N LEU A 33 -8.47 -10.72 -10.55
CA LEU A 33 -9.50 -11.63 -10.04
C LEU A 33 -10.91 -11.09 -10.30
N ASN A 34 -11.13 -9.79 -10.11
CA ASN A 34 -12.42 -9.16 -10.33
C ASN A 34 -12.79 -9.12 -11.82
N GLU A 35 -11.82 -8.81 -12.69
CA GLU A 35 -11.96 -8.85 -14.14
C GLU A 35 -12.31 -10.27 -14.61
N TRP A 36 -11.58 -11.28 -14.12
CA TRP A 36 -11.85 -12.69 -14.42
C TRP A 36 -13.24 -13.11 -13.96
N PHE A 37 -13.62 -12.78 -12.72
CA PHE A 37 -14.94 -13.11 -12.18
C PHE A 37 -16.07 -12.49 -13.02
N THR A 38 -15.93 -11.21 -13.37
CA THR A 38 -16.91 -10.49 -14.18
C THR A 38 -17.05 -11.13 -15.56
N ALA A 39 -15.94 -11.39 -16.25
CA ALA A 39 -15.96 -12.02 -17.57
C ALA A 39 -16.55 -13.45 -17.52
N ALA A 40 -16.12 -14.26 -16.54
CA ALA A 40 -16.66 -15.60 -16.34
C ALA A 40 -18.17 -15.55 -16.10
N ARG A 41 -18.65 -14.62 -15.27
CA ARG A 41 -20.07 -14.51 -14.94
C ARG A 41 -20.92 -14.05 -16.12
N GLU A 42 -20.43 -13.09 -16.91
CA GLU A 42 -21.10 -12.63 -18.14
C GLU A 42 -21.29 -13.78 -19.13
N THR A 43 -20.27 -14.63 -19.31
CA THR A 43 -20.36 -15.77 -20.25
C THR A 43 -21.41 -16.81 -19.85
N LEU A 44 -21.74 -16.91 -18.56
CA LEU A 44 -22.73 -17.86 -18.05
C LEU A 44 -24.18 -17.43 -18.34
N GLY A 45 -24.42 -16.15 -18.65
CA GLY A 45 -25.76 -15.64 -18.94
C GLY A 45 -26.73 -15.88 -17.77
N THR A 46 -27.75 -16.73 -18.00
CA THR A 46 -28.69 -17.18 -16.96
C THR A 46 -28.49 -18.67 -16.66
N PRO A 47 -27.48 -19.03 -15.83
CA PRO A 47 -27.14 -20.42 -15.57
C PRO A 47 -28.25 -21.20 -14.86
N TRP A 48 -29.15 -20.49 -14.18
CA TRP A 48 -30.28 -21.06 -13.44
C TRP A 48 -31.59 -21.09 -14.24
N GLY A 49 -31.59 -20.68 -15.52
CA GLY A 49 -32.80 -20.57 -16.33
C GLY A 49 -33.53 -19.24 -16.21
N LYS A 50 -34.75 -19.16 -16.74
CA LYS A 50 -35.62 -17.98 -16.71
C LYS A 50 -37.09 -18.38 -16.52
N GLY A 51 -37.79 -17.65 -15.66
CA GLY A 51 -39.26 -17.71 -15.56
C GLY A 51 -39.83 -18.89 -14.79
N ASP A 52 -39.00 -19.69 -14.13
CA ASP A 52 -39.44 -20.63 -13.10
C ASP A 52 -39.08 -20.11 -11.69
N GLU A 53 -39.78 -20.62 -10.68
CA GLU A 53 -39.63 -20.18 -9.29
C GLU A 53 -38.20 -20.41 -8.77
N PHE A 54 -37.53 -21.45 -9.25
CA PHE A 54 -36.15 -21.75 -8.89
C PHE A 54 -35.20 -20.67 -9.41
N ALA A 55 -35.29 -20.30 -10.69
CA ALA A 55 -34.49 -19.24 -11.29
C ALA A 55 -34.70 -17.90 -10.57
N GLU A 56 -35.95 -17.57 -10.22
CA GLU A 56 -36.26 -16.34 -9.48
C GLU A 56 -35.66 -16.33 -8.07
N GLN A 57 -35.75 -17.44 -7.35
CA GLN A 57 -35.15 -17.56 -6.01
C GLN A 57 -33.62 -17.47 -6.06
N MET A 58 -33.00 -18.11 -7.06
CA MET A 58 -31.56 -18.06 -7.25
C MET A 58 -31.08 -16.66 -7.61
N ASP A 59 -31.78 -15.94 -8.50
CA ASP A 59 -31.43 -14.57 -8.88
C ASP A 59 -31.57 -13.60 -7.70
N LYS A 60 -32.62 -13.77 -6.89
CA LYS A 60 -32.85 -12.95 -5.69
C LYS A 60 -31.75 -13.07 -4.63
N VAL A 61 -31.12 -14.24 -4.51
CA VAL A 61 -30.07 -14.49 -3.52
C VAL A 61 -28.69 -14.24 -4.10
N LEU A 62 -28.40 -14.83 -5.25
CA LEU A 62 -27.07 -14.79 -5.85
C LEU A 62 -26.78 -13.49 -6.58
N GLY A 63 -27.76 -12.86 -7.24
CA GLY A 63 -27.55 -11.58 -7.93
C GLY A 63 -26.96 -10.50 -7.03
N PRO A 64 -27.58 -10.21 -5.87
CA PRO A 64 -27.03 -9.25 -4.90
C PRO A 64 -25.67 -9.68 -4.31
N LEU A 65 -25.45 -10.99 -4.16
CA LEU A 65 -24.19 -11.52 -3.63
C LEU A 65 -23.04 -11.36 -4.63
N GLU A 66 -23.30 -11.58 -5.92
CA GLU A 66 -22.35 -11.36 -7.01
C GLU A 66 -21.99 -9.87 -7.12
N GLU A 67 -22.99 -8.99 -7.06
CA GLU A 67 -22.75 -7.55 -7.04
C GLU A 67 -21.95 -7.11 -5.81
N GLY A 68 -22.32 -7.63 -4.63
CA GLY A 68 -21.60 -7.35 -3.39
C GLY A 68 -20.15 -7.83 -3.41
N LEU A 69 -19.88 -9.00 -3.99
CA LEU A 69 -18.52 -9.52 -4.15
C LEU A 69 -17.70 -8.61 -5.07
N ARG A 70 -18.25 -8.19 -6.21
CA ARG A 70 -17.56 -7.27 -7.13
C ARG A 70 -17.21 -5.95 -6.45
N LEU A 71 -18.18 -5.34 -5.76
CA LEU A 71 -17.97 -4.10 -5.02
C LEU A 71 -16.93 -4.24 -3.91
N TYR A 72 -16.90 -5.40 -3.24
CA TYR A 72 -15.90 -5.69 -2.22
C TYR A 72 -14.49 -5.81 -2.81
N LEU A 73 -14.35 -6.49 -3.96
CA LEU A 73 -13.06 -6.62 -4.64
C LEU A 73 -12.54 -5.27 -5.15
N ASP A 74 -13.41 -4.43 -5.73
CA ASP A 74 -13.05 -3.07 -6.14
C ASP A 74 -12.58 -2.22 -4.94
N PHE A 75 -13.29 -2.31 -3.81
CA PHE A 75 -12.89 -1.63 -2.59
C PHE A 75 -11.55 -2.15 -2.06
N LEU A 76 -11.33 -3.46 -2.09
CA LEU A 76 -10.11 -4.08 -1.61
C LEU A 76 -8.89 -3.68 -2.46
N GLU A 77 -9.05 -3.63 -3.78
CA GLU A 77 -8.02 -3.11 -4.70
C GLU A 77 -7.63 -1.68 -4.32
N GLN A 78 -8.60 -0.78 -4.19
CA GLN A 78 -8.35 0.63 -3.84
C GLN A 78 -7.67 0.76 -2.48
N ALA A 79 -8.13 -0.01 -1.48
CA ALA A 79 -7.53 0.00 -0.15
C ALA A 79 -6.07 -0.50 -0.17
N GLN A 80 -5.75 -1.49 -1.01
CA GLN A 80 -4.40 -1.99 -1.19
C GLN A 80 -3.51 -0.97 -1.92
N GLN A 81 -4.00 -0.33 -2.98
CA GLN A 81 -3.27 0.75 -3.67
C GLN A 81 -2.94 1.91 -2.71
N ASP A 82 -3.94 2.40 -1.97
CA ASP A 82 -3.76 3.46 -0.97
C ASP A 82 -2.74 3.08 0.11
N ALA A 83 -2.79 1.83 0.58
CA ALA A 83 -1.85 1.33 1.58
C ALA A 83 -0.42 1.22 1.03
N ALA A 84 -0.27 0.75 -0.20
CA ALA A 84 1.02 0.66 -0.87
C ALA A 84 1.64 2.06 -1.07
N ASP A 85 0.87 2.99 -1.63
CA ASP A 85 1.30 4.36 -1.90
C ASP A 85 1.74 5.07 -0.61
N ARG A 86 0.94 4.96 0.47
CA ARG A 86 1.29 5.56 1.76
C ARG A 86 2.53 4.92 2.38
N THR A 87 2.71 3.61 2.21
CA THR A 87 3.90 2.90 2.70
C THR A 87 5.15 3.38 1.99
N VAL A 88 5.11 3.46 0.65
CA VAL A 88 6.22 3.97 -0.16
C VAL A 88 6.50 5.43 0.14
N GLN A 89 5.48 6.27 0.24
CA GLN A 89 5.63 7.69 0.56
C GLN A 89 6.27 7.88 1.94
N THR A 90 5.85 7.10 2.94
CA THR A 90 6.44 7.15 4.28
C THR A 90 7.90 6.75 4.26
N ALA A 91 8.25 5.70 3.49
CA ALA A 91 9.63 5.28 3.32
C ALA A 91 10.50 6.37 2.69
N GLN A 92 10.03 7.01 1.62
CA GLN A 92 10.74 8.11 0.95
C GLN A 92 10.97 9.30 1.88
N ASN A 93 9.95 9.68 2.67
CA ASN A 93 10.06 10.77 3.63
C ASN A 93 11.06 10.45 4.74
N LEU A 94 11.12 9.20 5.20
CA LEU A 94 12.07 8.75 6.21
C LEU A 94 13.51 8.74 5.66
N GLY A 95 13.72 8.22 4.44
CA GLY A 95 15.02 8.27 3.79
C GLY A 95 15.54 9.70 3.61
N ALA A 96 14.68 10.61 3.12
CA ALA A 96 15.05 12.02 2.96
C ALA A 96 15.36 12.72 4.30
N ALA A 97 14.65 12.36 5.38
CA ALA A 97 14.91 12.88 6.72
C ALA A 97 16.23 12.35 7.30
N GLU A 98 16.56 11.07 7.05
CA GLU A 98 17.82 10.46 7.45
C GLU A 98 19.01 11.09 6.70
N ASP A 99 18.90 11.29 5.38
CA ASP A 99 19.90 11.98 4.56
C ASP A 99 20.16 13.41 5.08
N ALA A 100 19.09 14.18 5.33
CA ALA A 100 19.20 15.53 5.87
C ALA A 100 19.83 15.55 7.28
N GLY A 101 19.51 14.55 8.10
CA GLY A 101 20.12 14.35 9.41
C GLY A 101 21.61 14.02 9.32
N GLN A 102 22.01 13.20 8.35
CA GLN A 102 23.41 12.83 8.09
C GLN A 102 24.22 14.01 7.56
N ASP A 103 23.66 14.85 6.69
CA ASP A 103 24.29 16.09 6.22
C ASP A 103 24.51 17.08 7.38
N LEU A 104 23.50 17.27 8.24
CA LEU A 104 23.64 18.12 9.43
C LEU A 104 24.69 17.56 10.40
N ALA A 105 24.66 16.24 10.67
CA ALA A 105 25.61 15.59 11.58
C ALA A 105 27.04 15.61 11.04
N SER A 106 27.23 15.44 9.73
CA SER A 106 28.56 15.51 9.09
C SER A 106 29.13 16.92 9.05
N THR A 107 28.26 17.95 9.06
CA THR A 107 28.66 19.36 9.20
C THR A 107 29.03 19.72 10.65
N LEU A 108 28.49 18.99 11.63
CA LEU A 108 28.81 19.14 13.06
C LEU A 108 30.07 18.34 13.42
N ILE A 109 31.24 18.74 12.92
CA ILE A 109 32.52 18.22 13.43
C ILE A 109 32.63 18.63 14.91
N PRO A 110 32.81 17.70 15.87
CA PRO A 110 33.01 18.03 17.27
C PRO A 110 34.41 18.66 17.44
N GLY A 111 34.49 19.98 17.37
CA GLY A 111 35.76 20.70 17.59
C GLY A 111 35.82 22.14 17.10
N GLU A 112 35.02 22.52 16.11
CA GLU A 112 34.94 23.91 15.63
C GLU A 112 33.58 24.51 15.99
N GLY A 113 33.52 25.12 17.17
CA GLY A 113 32.47 26.09 17.45
C GLY A 113 32.56 27.23 16.42
N PRO A 114 31.45 27.95 16.15
CA PRO A 114 31.47 29.05 15.19
C PRO A 114 32.50 30.07 15.65
N SER A 115 33.61 30.20 14.90
CA SER A 115 34.55 31.30 15.12
C SER A 115 33.84 32.58 14.72
N SER A 116 33.11 33.16 15.67
CA SER A 116 32.57 34.52 15.60
C SER A 116 33.77 35.46 15.55
N GLY A 117 34.21 35.79 14.34
CA GLY A 117 34.90 37.03 14.07
C GLY A 117 33.98 38.18 14.46
N GLY A 118 34.48 39.11 15.28
CA GLY A 118 33.80 40.39 15.47
C GLY A 118 33.81 40.93 16.89
N GLY A 119 34.86 41.70 17.20
CA GLY A 119 34.73 42.96 17.94
C GLY A 119 34.42 42.89 19.43
N ARG A 120 35.44 43.18 20.25
CA ARG A 120 35.26 43.90 21.51
C ARG A 120 36.27 45.03 21.61
N ARG A 121 35.73 46.24 21.67
CA ARG A 121 36.39 47.41 22.26
C ARG A 121 36.64 47.17 23.73
#